data_AF-A0A9E3UIF9-F1
#
_entry.id   AF-A0A9E3UIF9-F1
#
_cell.length_a   1.000
_cell.length_b   1.000
_cell.length_c   1.000
_cell.angle_alpha   90.00
_cell.angle_beta   90.00
_cell.angle_gamma   90.00
#
_symmetry.space_group_name_H-M   'P 1'
#
loop_
_entity.id
_entity.type
_entity.pdbx_description
1 polymer ?
#
loop_
_entity_poly.entity_id
_entity_poly.type
_entity_poly.pdbx_seq_one_letter_code
_entity_poly.pdbx_strand_id
1 'polypeptide(L)' 'MKIKMLVGIAGTDFALSPNEETDRFSTKEATRMIEAGMAVPVKDDEKVERATKKPAPEKRG' A
#
# COMPACT_ATOMS: atom_id res chain seq x y z
N MET A 1 -0.87 11.59 7.70
CA MET A 1 -0.61 11.35 6.26
C MET A 1 -1.03 9.92 5.99
N LYS A 2 -1.84 9.65 4.95
CA LYS A 2 -2.30 8.29 4.67
C LYS A 2 -1.21 7.50 3.94
N ILE A 3 -0.92 6.30 4.42
CA ILE A 3 0.03 5.38 3.81
C ILE A 3 -0.61 4.01 3.64
N LYS A 4 -0.17 3.28 2.62
CA LYS A 4 -0.51 1.89 2.40
C LYS A 4 0.68 1.04 2.76
N MET A 5 0.48 0.11 3.68
CA MET A 5 1.54 -0.80 4.11
C MET A 5 1.83 -1.80 3.00
N LEU A 6 3.11 -2.05 2.72
CA LEU A 6 3.54 -3.14 1.83
C LEU A 6 3.84 -4.43 2.60
N VAL A 7 4.12 -4.28 3.89
CA VAL A 7 4.43 -5.38 4.82
C VAL A 7 3.41 -5.42 5.95
N GLY A 8 3.22 -6.60 6.54
CA GLY A 8 2.42 -6.73 7.75
C GLY A 8 3.19 -6.19 8.95
N ILE A 9 2.55 -5.33 9.76
CA ILE A 9 3.14 -4.81 10.99
C ILE A 9 2.12 -4.90 12.13
N ALA A 10 2.56 -5.41 13.28
CA ALA A 10 1.76 -5.42 14.49
C ALA A 10 2.45 -4.54 15.53
N GLY A 11 1.73 -3.52 16.01
CA GLY A 11 2.08 -2.73 17.17
C GLY A 11 1.27 -3.17 18.39
N THR A 12 1.45 -2.47 19.49
CA THR A 12 0.82 -2.79 20.78
C THR A 12 -0.72 -2.75 20.72
N ASP A 13 -1.26 -1.79 19.95
CA ASP A 13 -2.70 -1.53 19.83
C ASP A 13 -3.21 -1.69 18.39
N PHE A 14 -2.42 -2.34 17.53
CA PHE A 14 -2.77 -2.47 16.12
C PHE A 14 -2.12 -3.64 15.42
N ALA A 15 -2.84 -4.20 14.45
CA ALA A 15 -2.28 -5.07 13.43
C ALA A 15 -2.68 -4.50 12.07
N LEU A 16 -1.69 -4.26 11.22
CA LEU A 16 -1.86 -3.81 9.85
C LEU A 16 -1.37 -4.92 8.94
N SER A 17 -2.22 -5.30 8.00
CA SER A 17 -1.91 -6.29 6.99
C SER A 17 -1.14 -5.66 5.82
N PRO A 18 -0.39 -6.45 5.04
CA PRO A 18 0.08 -6.01 3.74
C PRO A 18 -1.10 -5.50 2.88
N ASN A 19 -0.90 -4.39 2.20
CA ASN A 19 -1.89 -3.64 1.42
C ASN A 19 -2.98 -2.89 2.21
N GLU A 20 -2.90 -2.89 3.54
CA GLU A 20 -3.83 -2.12 4.37
C GLU A 20 -3.44 -0.63 4.39
N GLU A 21 -4.45 0.25 4.34
CA GLU A 21 -4.26 1.69 4.37
C GLU A 21 -4.47 2.23 5.77
N THR A 22 -3.58 3.11 6.21
CA THR A 22 -3.64 3.70 7.55
C THR A 22 -3.11 5.13 7.55
N ASP A 23 -3.71 5.97 8.37
CA ASP A 23 -3.33 7.36 8.62
C ASP A 23 -2.78 7.56 10.04
N ARG A 24 -2.60 6.47 10.81
CA ARG A 24 -2.15 6.52 12.22
C ARG A 24 -0.74 7.05 12.42
N PHE A 25 0.11 6.98 11.40
CA PHE A 25 1.47 7.46 11.50
C PHE A 25 1.54 8.97 11.27
N SER A 26 2.33 9.65 12.09
CA SER A 26 2.68 11.04 11.84
C SER A 26 3.41 11.18 10.51
N THR A 27 3.38 12.36 9.88
CA THR A 27 4.04 12.57 8.59
C THR A 27 5.52 12.17 8.62
N LYS A 28 6.23 12.43 9.72
CA LYS A 28 7.65 12.05 9.86
C LYS A 28 7.86 10.54 9.89
N GLU A 29 7.00 9.81 10.60
CA GLU A 29 7.09 8.35 10.69
C GLU A 29 6.67 7.69 9.37
N ALA A 30 5.59 8.18 8.77
CA ALA A 30 5.13 7.77 7.45
C ALA A 30 6.23 7.94 6.40
N THR A 31 6.92 9.08 6.37
CA THR A 31 8.05 9.30 5.46
C THR A 31 9.18 8.29 5.69
N ARG A 32 9.56 8.04 6.94
CA ARG A 32 10.59 7.03 7.26
C ARG A 32 10.20 5.63 6.80
N MET A 33 8.93 5.25 6.97
CA MET A 33 8.43 3.96 6.50
C MET A 33 8.44 3.84 4.98
N ILE A 34 8.16 4.95 4.27
CA ILE A 34 8.24 5.00 2.81
C ILE A 34 9.70 4.91 2.35
N GLU A 35 10.61 5.67 2.96
CA GLU A 35 12.05 5.64 2.64
C GLU A 35 12.68 4.27 2.91
N ALA A 36 12.23 3.57 3.96
CA ALA A 36 12.63 2.21 4.26
C ALA A 36 11.99 1.15 3.35
N GLY A 37 11.09 1.53 2.44
CA GLY A 37 10.40 0.62 1.51
C GLY A 37 9.32 -0.25 2.17
N MET A 38 8.88 0.08 3.38
CA MET A 38 7.85 -0.67 4.10
C MET A 38 6.41 -0.22 3.77
N ALA A 39 6.26 1.00 3.26
CA ALA A 39 4.95 1.58 2.93
C ALA A 39 5.04 2.49 1.69
N VAL A 40 3.87 2.86 1.14
CA VAL A 40 3.75 3.83 0.05
C VAL A 40 2.76 4.93 0.43
N PRO A 41 3.00 6.19 0.02
CA PRO A 41 2.05 7.27 0.26
C PRO A 41 0.75 7.01 -0.50
N VAL A 42 -0.39 7.09 0.19
CA VAL A 42 -1.71 7.10 -0.45
C VAL A 42 -2.01 8.57 -0.73
N LYS A 43 -1.89 8.98 -2.00
CA LYS A 43 -2.41 10.26 -2.45
C LYS A 43 -3.92 10.11 -2.57
N ASP A 44 -4.69 10.99 -1.94
CA ASP A 44 -6.16 11.08 -2.11
C ASP A 44 -6.57 11.56 -3.53
N ASP A 45 -5.65 11.56 -4.49
CA ASP A 45 -5.94 11.84 -5.89
C ASP A 45 -6.26 10.55 -6.63
N GLU A 46 -7.57 10.31 -6.69
CA GLU A 46 -8.28 9.53 -7.69
C GLU A 46 -8.06 8.02 -7.68
N LYS A 47 -9.16 7.31 -7.96
CA LYS A 47 -9.19 5.90 -8.27
C LYS A 47 -8.12 5.56 -9.33
N VAL A 48 -6.93 5.17 -8.92
CA VAL A 48 -6.11 4.34 -9.79
C VAL A 48 -6.68 2.94 -9.66
N GLU A 49 -7.78 2.70 -10.36
CA GLU A 49 -8.17 1.36 -10.77
C GLU A 49 -6.92 0.73 -11.39
N ARG A 50 -6.22 -0.12 -10.63
CA ARG A 50 -5.19 -0.97 -11.19
C ARG A 50 -5.91 -1.91 -12.13
N ALA A 51 -6.04 -1.51 -13.38
CA ALA A 51 -6.31 -2.41 -14.49
C ALA A 51 -5.10 -3.34 -14.58
N THR A 52 -5.09 -4.39 -13.76
CA THR A 52 -4.24 -5.55 -14.01
C THR A 52 -4.68 -6.11 -15.34
N LYS A 53 -3.94 -5.75 -16.40
CA LYS A 53 -4.14 -6.25 -17.75
C LYS A 53 -4.04 -7.78 -17.66
N LYS A 54 -5.19 -8.45 -17.62
CA LYS A 54 -5.28 -9.91 -17.67
C LYS A 54 -4.55 -10.32 -18.95
N PRO A 55 -3.50 -11.17 -18.89
CA PRO A 55 -2.82 -11.61 -20.09
C PRO A 55 -3.85 -12.29 -21.00
N ALA A 56 -3.78 -11.98 -22.30
CA ALA A 56 -4.70 -12.53 -23.30
C ALA A 56 -4.64 -14.06 -23.24
N PRO A 57 -5.79 -14.77 -23.32
CA PRO A 57 -5.77 -16.22 -23.42
C PRO A 57 -5.06 -16.61 -24.73
N GLU A 58 -3.92 -17.29 -24.61
CA GLU A 58 -3.22 -17.88 -25.76
C GLU A 58 -4.15 -18.87 -26.45
N LYS A 59 -4.47 -18.63 -27.73
CA LYS A 59 -5.12 -19.63 -28.57
C LYS A 59 -4.06 -20.63 -29.01
N ARG A 60 -4.05 -21.83 -28.41
CA ARG A 60 -3.48 -23.01 -29.07
C ARG A 60 -4.47 -23.44 -30.16
N GLY A 61 -4.06 -23.25 -31.42
CA GLY A 61 -4.64 -23.93 -32.57
C GLY A 61 -4.24 -25.40 -32.60
#